data_AF-A0A6J0T5J8-F1
#
_entry.id   AF-A0A6J0T5J8-F1
#
_cell.length_a   1.000
_cell.length_b   1.000
_cell.length_c   1.000
_cell.angle_alpha   90.00
_cell.angle_beta   90.00
_cell.angle_gamma   90.00
#
_symmetry.space_group_name_H-M   'P 1'
#
loop_
_entity.id
_entity.type
_entity.pdbx_description
1 polymer ?
#
loop_
_entity_poly.entity_id
_entity_poly.type
_entity_poly.pdbx_seq_one_letter_code
_entity_poly.pdbx_strand_id
1 'polypeptide(L)'
;METAVTTLETMFQKAESDLDYIKAMLEFEMMKGLPDGLSQEENPVVLVQQLSMVKSRYKTLCEQLEKISLERRESMRSIRATLAKTVKLVQEIQHHTGMEISPLSEEEQLAMQHLMLQTPEETDLPAKQNCLEEPEVH
;
A
#
# COMPACT_ATOMS: atom_id res chain seq x y z
N MET A 1 38.05 21.05 48.35
CA MET A 1 37.59 20.95 46.95
C MET A 1 38.18 19.71 46.29
N GLU A 2 39.49 19.52 46.34
CA GLU A 2 40.20 18.37 45.74
C GLU A 2 39.65 17.00 46.16
N THR A 3 39.42 16.75 47.45
CA THR A 3 38.87 15.47 47.93
C THR A 3 37.51 15.12 47.32
N ALA A 4 36.65 16.11 47.10
CA ALA A 4 35.34 15.89 46.48
C ALA A 4 35.49 15.58 44.99
N VAL A 5 36.44 16.23 44.31
CA VAL A 5 36.77 15.96 42.90
C VAL A 5 37.35 14.55 42.74
N THR A 6 38.32 14.16 43.57
CA THR A 6 38.87 12.80 43.56
C THR A 6 37.79 11.75 43.84
N THR A 7 36.89 12.02 44.79
CA THR A 7 35.76 11.13 45.08
C THR A 7 34.85 10.98 43.86
N LEU A 8 34.51 12.09 43.20
CA LEU A 8 33.69 12.08 42.00
C LEU A 8 34.37 11.33 40.84
N GLU A 9 35.67 11.54 40.64
CA GLU A 9 36.47 10.84 39.64
C GLU A 9 36.48 9.32 39.89
N THR A 10 36.65 8.89 41.14
CA THR A 10 36.58 7.45 41.48
C THR A 10 35.19 6.87 41.24
N MET A 11 34.11 7.64 41.48
CA MET A 11 32.76 7.20 41.17
C MET A 11 32.55 7.04 39.67
N PHE A 12 33.09 7.94 38.84
CA PHE A 12 33.03 7.82 37.39
C PHE A 12 33.84 6.64 36.87
N GLN A 13 35.08 6.45 37.35
CA GLN A 13 35.91 5.30 36.97
C GLN A 13 35.22 3.98 37.32
N LYS A 14 34.61 3.91 38.52
CA LYS A 14 33.83 2.73 38.91
C LYS A 14 32.63 2.52 37.99
N ALA A 15 31.85 3.57 37.73
CA ALA A 15 30.67 3.48 36.86
C ALA A 15 31.04 3.05 35.44
N GLU A 16 32.14 3.55 34.88
CA GLU A 16 32.66 3.14 33.57
C GLU A 16 33.06 1.66 33.58
N SER A 17 33.81 1.21 34.60
CA SER A 17 34.19 -0.20 34.73
C SER A 17 33.00 -1.15 34.94
N ASP A 18 31.96 -0.71 35.67
CA ASP A 18 30.73 -1.47 35.88
C ASP A 18 29.97 -1.62 34.54
N LEU A 19 29.92 -0.57 33.71
CA LEU A 19 29.30 -0.62 32.37
C LEU A 19 30.07 -1.53 31.41
N ASP A 20 31.40 -1.47 31.42
CA ASP A 20 32.25 -2.36 30.62
C ASP A 20 32.04 -3.82 31.01
N TYR A 21 31.92 -4.12 32.31
CA TYR A 21 31.63 -5.46 32.79
C TYR A 21 30.25 -5.96 32.34
N ILE A 22 29.22 -5.12 32.43
CA ILE A 22 27.86 -5.47 31.96
C ILE A 22 27.89 -5.74 30.45
N LYS A 23 28.59 -4.92 29.67
CA LYS A 23 28.73 -5.10 28.22
C LYS A 23 29.38 -6.45 27.90
N ALA A 24 30.52 -6.76 28.53
CA ALA A 24 31.23 -8.01 28.30
C ALA A 24 30.39 -9.24 28.68
N MET A 25 29.62 -9.15 29.76
CA MET A 25 28.70 -10.22 30.18
C MET A 25 27.60 -10.45 29.14
N LEU A 26 26.96 -9.38 28.65
CA LEU A 26 25.93 -9.48 27.62
C LEU A 26 26.48 -10.05 26.30
N GLU A 27 27.65 -9.60 25.86
CA GLU A 27 28.30 -10.14 24.66
C GLU A 27 28.57 -11.64 24.79
N PHE A 28 29.07 -12.08 25.94
CA PHE A 28 29.30 -13.50 26.22
C PHE A 28 28.00 -14.32 26.20
N GLU A 29 26.94 -13.83 26.86
CA GLU A 29 25.64 -14.51 26.88
C GLU A 29 25.00 -14.57 25.50
N MET A 30 25.08 -13.50 24.71
CA MET A 30 24.58 -13.47 23.33
C MET A 30 25.32 -14.48 22.44
N MET A 31 26.65 -14.59 22.55
CA MET A 31 27.42 -15.59 21.79
C MET A 31 27.09 -17.01 22.23
N LYS A 32 26.91 -17.25 23.54
CA LYS A 32 26.56 -18.57 24.08
C LYS A 32 25.15 -19.02 23.71
N GLY A 33 24.20 -18.08 23.66
CA GLY A 33 22.80 -18.34 23.32
C GLY A 33 22.55 -18.66 21.85
N LEU A 34 23.59 -18.71 21.02
CA LEU A 34 23.49 -18.78 19.57
C LEU A 34 24.20 -20.04 19.03
N PRO A 35 23.53 -21.21 19.03
CA PRO A 35 24.19 -22.48 18.73
C PRO A 35 24.75 -22.63 17.32
N ASP A 36 24.41 -21.75 16.36
CA ASP A 36 24.95 -21.76 14.99
C ASP A 36 24.74 -20.38 14.31
N GLY A 37 25.04 -19.28 15.01
CA GLY A 37 24.81 -17.93 14.46
C GLY A 37 23.31 -17.59 14.30
N LEU A 38 22.98 -16.30 14.18
CA LEU A 38 21.64 -15.90 13.75
C LEU A 38 21.58 -16.17 12.25
N SER A 39 20.55 -16.85 11.78
CA SER A 39 20.30 -16.89 10.35
C SER A 39 20.17 -15.44 9.84
N GLN A 40 20.69 -15.13 8.65
CA GLN A 40 20.63 -13.77 8.08
C GLN A 40 19.18 -13.23 8.01
N GLU A 41 18.21 -14.15 7.99
CA GLU A 41 16.77 -13.90 7.96
C GLU A 41 16.19 -13.44 9.30
N GLU A 42 16.84 -13.75 10.43
CA GLU A 42 16.43 -13.30 11.77
C GLU A 42 17.10 -11.99 12.19
N ASN A 43 18.02 -11.47 11.37
CA ASN A 43 18.70 -10.22 11.67
C ASN A 43 17.72 -9.03 11.55
N PRO A 44 17.46 -8.28 12.63
CA PRO A 44 16.50 -7.19 12.61
C PRO A 44 16.86 -6.07 11.61
N VAL A 45 18.16 -5.85 11.35
CA VAL A 45 18.62 -4.86 10.35
C VAL A 45 18.19 -5.29 8.95
N VAL A 46 18.36 -6.58 8.63
CA VAL A 46 17.96 -7.15 7.33
C VAL A 46 16.44 -7.13 7.18
N LEU A 47 15.70 -7.52 8.23
CA LEU A 47 14.24 -7.51 8.24
C LEU A 47 13.68 -6.10 7.99
N VAL A 48 14.23 -5.06 8.62
CA VAL A 48 13.80 -3.67 8.40
C VAL A 48 14.03 -3.23 6.94
N GLN A 49 15.17 -3.61 6.35
CA GLN A 49 15.45 -3.32 4.94
C GLN A 49 14.47 -4.05 4.00
N GLN A 50 14.22 -5.34 4.24
CA GLN A 50 13.27 -6.13 3.46
C GLN A 50 11.84 -5.56 3.58
N LEU A 51 11.41 -5.22 4.79
CA LEU A 51 10.11 -4.62 5.04
C LEU A 51 9.95 -3.30 4.28
N SER A 52 10.98 -2.47 4.29
CA SER A 52 10.99 -1.19 3.57
C SER A 52 10.85 -1.39 2.06
N MET A 53 11.55 -2.38 1.50
CA MET A 53 11.42 -2.75 0.09
C MET A 53 10.00 -3.25 -0.25
N VAL A 54 9.42 -4.12 0.59
CA VAL A 54 8.06 -4.65 0.38
C VAL A 54 7.03 -3.51 0.46
N LYS A 55 7.15 -2.62 1.45
CA LYS A 55 6.29 -1.44 1.61
C LYS A 55 6.35 -0.53 0.38
N SER A 56 7.54 -0.28 -0.15
CA SER A 56 7.71 0.52 -1.38
C SER A 56 7.04 -0.15 -2.58
N ARG A 57 7.24 -1.45 -2.79
CA ARG A 57 6.62 -2.19 -3.90
C ARG A 57 5.09 -2.19 -3.80
N TYR A 58 4.56 -2.39 -2.60
CA TYR A 58 3.13 -2.35 -2.34
C TYR A 58 2.54 -0.97 -2.70
N LYS A 59 3.19 0.11 -2.24
CA LYS A 59 2.75 1.48 -2.57
C LYS A 59 2.69 1.71 -4.08
N THR A 60 3.74 1.33 -4.81
CA THR A 60 3.76 1.46 -6.28
C THR A 60 2.65 0.64 -6.94
N LEU A 61 2.38 -0.58 -6.47
CA LEU A 61 1.28 -1.40 -6.99
C LEU A 61 -0.08 -0.76 -6.74
N CYS A 62 -0.30 -0.17 -5.56
CA CYS A 62 -1.54 0.56 -5.26
C CYS A 62 -1.73 1.76 -6.20
N GLU A 63 -0.70 2.58 -6.39
CA GLU A 63 -0.74 3.74 -7.30
C GLU A 63 -1.03 3.31 -8.75
N GLN A 64 -0.42 2.22 -9.21
CA GLN A 64 -0.68 1.66 -10.54
C GLN A 64 -2.13 1.16 -10.67
N LEU A 65 -2.65 0.46 -9.66
CA LEU A 65 -4.01 -0.05 -9.65
C LEU A 65 -5.04 1.09 -9.67
N GLU A 66 -4.82 2.14 -8.88
CA GLU A 66 -5.67 3.33 -8.86
C GLU A 66 -5.72 4.00 -10.24
N LYS A 67 -4.56 4.17 -10.88
CA LYS A 67 -4.48 4.72 -12.24
C LYS A 67 -5.24 3.87 -13.25
N ILE A 68 -5.02 2.55 -13.26
CA ILE A 68 -5.71 1.62 -14.17
C ILE A 68 -7.23 1.64 -13.93
N SER A 69 -7.66 1.66 -12.67
CA SER A 69 -9.07 1.72 -12.31
C SER A 69 -9.74 3.00 -12.82
N LEU A 70 -9.06 4.14 -12.68
CA LEU A 70 -9.54 5.42 -13.18
C LEU A 70 -9.64 5.43 -14.71
N GLU A 71 -8.59 5.01 -15.41
CA GLU A 71 -8.56 4.91 -16.87
C GLU A 71 -9.65 3.95 -17.39
N ARG A 72 -9.83 2.80 -16.74
CA ARG A 72 -10.87 1.84 -17.09
C ARG A 72 -12.27 2.44 -16.91
N ARG A 73 -12.50 3.15 -15.81
CA ARG A 73 -13.78 3.83 -15.54
C ARG A 73 -14.08 4.89 -16.60
N GLU A 74 -13.08 5.70 -16.95
CA GLU A 74 -13.22 6.73 -17.98
C GLU A 74 -13.48 6.14 -19.36
N SER A 75 -12.71 5.11 -19.75
CA SER A 75 -12.89 4.39 -21.01
C SER A 75 -14.30 3.81 -21.13
N MET A 76 -14.77 3.10 -20.09
CA MET A 76 -16.13 2.56 -20.08
C MET A 76 -17.21 3.64 -20.13
N ARG A 77 -16.99 4.79 -19.48
CA ARG A 77 -17.89 5.95 -19.58
C ARG A 77 -17.96 6.48 -21.02
N SER A 78 -16.81 6.59 -21.69
CA SER A 78 -16.72 7.05 -23.08
C SER A 78 -17.40 6.09 -24.06
N ILE A 79 -17.17 4.77 -23.90
CA ILE A 79 -17.81 3.73 -24.71
C ILE A 79 -19.33 3.81 -24.56
N ARG A 80 -19.84 3.88 -23.33
CA ARG A 80 -21.29 4.03 -23.08
C ARG A 80 -21.86 5.28 -23.73
N ALA A 81 -21.21 6.43 -23.57
CA ALA A 81 -21.68 7.68 -24.15
C ALA A 81 -21.70 7.62 -25.68
N THR A 82 -20.68 7.01 -26.30
CA THR A 82 -20.61 6.84 -27.75
C THR A 82 -21.70 5.90 -28.24
N LEU A 83 -21.87 4.74 -27.59
CA LEU A 83 -22.90 3.78 -27.93
C LEU A 83 -24.30 4.39 -27.82
N ALA A 84 -24.60 5.13 -26.74
CA ALA A 84 -25.89 5.79 -26.57
C ALA A 84 -26.18 6.80 -27.69
N LYS A 85 -25.17 7.59 -28.11
CA LYS A 85 -25.30 8.52 -29.24
C LYS A 85 -25.56 7.78 -30.55
N THR A 86 -24.82 6.70 -30.82
CA THR A 86 -24.98 5.89 -32.04
C THR A 86 -26.36 5.25 -32.10
N VAL A 87 -26.83 4.67 -30.99
CA VAL A 87 -28.19 4.09 -30.92
C VAL A 87 -29.24 5.16 -31.23
N LYS A 88 -29.13 6.35 -30.63
CA LYS A 88 -30.04 7.45 -30.90
C LYS A 88 -30.01 7.88 -32.38
N LEU A 89 -28.83 8.01 -32.97
CA LEU A 89 -28.67 8.37 -34.38
C LEU A 89 -29.30 7.33 -35.32
N VAL A 90 -29.09 6.04 -35.04
CA VAL A 90 -29.68 4.95 -35.83
C VAL A 90 -31.20 4.98 -35.74
N GLN A 91 -31.76 5.20 -34.54
CA GLN A 91 -33.21 5.34 -34.34
C GLN A 91 -33.79 6.52 -35.13
N GLU A 92 -33.09 7.67 -35.13
CA GLU A 92 -33.48 8.83 -35.92
C GLU A 92 -33.51 8.50 -37.42
N ILE A 93 -32.47 7.85 -37.96
CA ILE A 93 -32.41 7.46 -39.38
C ILE A 93 -33.53 6.47 -39.75
N GLN A 94 -33.78 5.47 -38.91
CA GLN A 94 -34.83 4.48 -39.11
C GLN A 94 -36.21 5.15 -39.17
N HIS A 95 -36.47 6.09 -38.25
CA HIS A 95 -37.71 6.86 -38.22
C HIS A 95 -37.92 7.68 -39.50
N HIS A 96 -36.87 8.36 -40.01
CA HIS A 96 -36.96 9.14 -41.24
C HIS A 96 -37.16 8.29 -42.50
N THR A 97 -36.66 7.04 -42.49
CA THR A 97 -36.73 6.12 -43.65
C THR A 97 -38.01 5.26 -43.63
N GLY A 98 -38.82 5.33 -42.57
CA GLY A 98 -40.04 4.54 -42.42
C GLY A 98 -39.79 3.04 -42.23
N MET A 99 -38.61 2.67 -41.70
CA MET A 99 -38.28 1.27 -41.42
C MET A 99 -38.94 0.82 -40.12
N GLU A 100 -39.53 -0.38 -40.09
CA GLU A 100 -40.00 -0.99 -38.85
C GLU A 100 -38.82 -1.30 -37.92
N ILE A 101 -38.93 -0.87 -36.67
CA ILE A 101 -37.95 -1.13 -35.62
C ILE A 101 -38.38 -2.42 -34.92
N SER A 102 -37.65 -3.52 -35.14
CA SER A 102 -37.81 -4.70 -34.28
C SER A 102 -37.28 -4.40 -32.87
N PRO A 103 -37.96 -4.86 -31.81
CA PRO A 103 -37.46 -4.71 -30.46
C PRO A 103 -36.11 -5.44 -30.32
N LEU A 104 -35.25 -4.91 -29.45
CA LEU A 104 -33.97 -5.56 -29.09
C LEU A 104 -34.23 -7.00 -28.64
N SER A 105 -33.46 -7.92 -29.21
CA SER A 105 -33.41 -9.33 -28.79
C SER A 105 -33.05 -9.43 -27.31
N GLU A 106 -33.44 -10.53 -26.66
CA GLU A 106 -33.10 -10.80 -25.26
C GLU A 106 -31.59 -10.71 -25.00
N GLU A 107 -30.78 -11.18 -25.95
CA GLU A 107 -29.32 -11.13 -25.85
C GLU A 107 -28.78 -9.69 -25.93
N GLU A 108 -29.41 -8.83 -26.74
CA GLU A 108 -29.02 -7.42 -26.86
C GLU A 108 -29.46 -6.62 -25.64
N GLN A 109 -30.62 -6.94 -25.07
CA GLN A 109 -31.08 -6.35 -23.80
C GLN A 109 -30.16 -6.73 -22.64
N LEU A 110 -29.73 -7.99 -22.57
CA LEU A 110 -28.75 -8.45 -21.57
C LEU A 110 -27.42 -7.72 -21.75
N ALA A 111 -26.89 -7.64 -22.98
CA ALA A 111 -25.65 -6.92 -23.26
C ALA A 111 -25.71 -5.44 -22.81
N MET A 112 -26.86 -4.78 -23.01
CA MET A 112 -27.08 -3.41 -22.56
C MET A 112 -27.10 -3.31 -21.03
N GLN A 113 -27.76 -4.24 -20.33
CA GLN A 113 -27.76 -4.30 -18.86
C GLN A 113 -26.34 -4.51 -18.31
N HIS A 114 -25.55 -5.41 -18.90
CA HIS A 114 -24.17 -5.64 -18.50
C HIS A 114 -23.28 -4.39 -18.69
N LEU A 115 -23.49 -3.63 -19.76
CA LEU A 115 -22.79 -2.36 -19.99
C LEU A 115 -23.15 -1.29 -18.93
N MET A 116 -24.41 -1.29 -18.47
CA MET A 116 -24.94 -0.35 -17.48
C MET A 116 -24.62 -0.74 -16.03
N LEU A 117 -24.57 -2.04 -15.70
CA LEU A 117 -24.30 -2.58 -14.35
C LEU A 117 -22.84 -2.47 -13.91
N GLN A 118 -21.87 -2.30 -14.83
CA GLN A 118 -20.45 -2.14 -14.45
C GLN A 118 -20.08 -0.76 -13.86
N THR A 119 -21.06 0.01 -13.38
CA THR A 119 -20.79 1.04 -12.38
C THR A 119 -20.80 0.38 -11.00
N PRO A 120 -19.66 0.26 -10.29
CA PRO A 120 -19.75 0.27 -8.86
C PRO A 120 -20.42 1.59 -8.50
N GLU A 121 -21.66 1.51 -8.00
CA GLU A 121 -22.14 2.52 -7.08
C GLU A 121 -21.08 2.67 -5.98
N GLU A 122 -20.89 3.91 -5.55
CA GLU A 122 -20.07 4.32 -4.43
C GLU A 122 -20.19 3.31 -3.26
N THR A 123 -19.20 2.44 -3.16
CA THR A 123 -18.77 1.96 -1.86
C THR A 123 -17.46 2.69 -1.62
N ASP A 124 -17.58 3.76 -0.82
CA ASP A 124 -16.46 4.34 -0.10
C ASP A 124 -15.52 3.21 0.34
N LEU A 125 -14.32 3.21 -0.23
CA LEU A 125 -13.25 2.38 0.30
C LEU A 125 -13.11 2.75 1.78
N PRO A 126 -13.28 1.78 2.71
CA PRO A 126 -13.22 2.10 4.11
C PRO A 126 -11.79 2.52 4.44
N ALA A 127 -11.71 3.69 5.07
CA ALA A 127 -10.59 4.19 5.82
C ALA A 127 -9.26 4.32 5.08
N LYS A 128 -8.84 5.59 4.92
CA LYS A 128 -7.48 5.99 5.27
C LYS A 128 -7.10 5.35 6.61
N GLN A 129 -6.56 4.14 6.59
CA GLN A 129 -5.85 3.59 7.73
C GLN A 129 -4.44 4.15 7.64
N ASN A 130 -4.24 5.26 8.32
CA ASN A 130 -2.98 5.87 8.73
C ASN A 130 -1.74 5.03 8.36
N CYS A 131 -1.08 5.38 7.25
CA CYS A 131 0.37 5.24 7.23
C CYS A 131 0.87 6.20 8.32
N LEU A 132 1.23 5.65 9.47
CA LEU A 132 1.82 6.39 10.59
C LEU A 132 2.79 7.44 10.05
N GLU A 133 2.57 8.68 10.47
CA GLU A 133 3.58 9.73 10.43
C GLU A 133 4.87 9.17 11.04
N GLU A 134 5.97 9.34 10.31
CA GLU A 134 7.29 9.02 10.81
C GLU A 134 7.58 9.89 12.04
N PRO A 135 8.09 9.34 13.15
CA PRO A 135 8.79 10.17 14.10
C PRO A 135 10.10 10.57 13.43
N GLU A 136 10.25 11.86 13.11
CA GLU A 136 11.56 12.48 12.94
C GLU A 136 12.37 12.21 14.22
N VAL A 137 13.38 11.35 14.10
CA VAL A 137 14.38 11.17 15.16
C VAL A 137 15.51 12.14 14.86
N HIS A 138 15.52 13.24 15.60
CA HIS A 138 16.70 14.10 15.79
C HIS A 138 17.71 13.44 16.71
#